data_AF-A0A9E3FDN8-F1
#
_entry.id   AF-A0A9E3FDN8-F1
#
_cell.length_a   1.000
_cell.length_b   1.000
_cell.length_c   1.000
_cell.angle_alpha   90.00
_cell.angle_beta   90.00
_cell.angle_gamma   90.00
#
_symmetry.space_group_name_H-M   'P 1'
#
loop_
_entity.id
_entity.type
_entity.pdbx_description
1 polymer ?
#
loop_
_entity_poly.entity_id
_entity_poly.type
_entity_poly.pdbx_seq_one_letter_code
_entity_poly.pdbx_strand_id
1 'polypeptide(L)'
;MKWFAPTGVILLFMSVSYARGQAAGDLCREGTSPQQMACAEREFRAASDQLKRARAELYEDLEPRSRVKFRAAERLWLKYRKSNCGAEASIYEGGTIQPLVELLCTARVTRERAAELKAQTQTLSGTDENED
;
A
#
# COMPACT_ATOMS: atom_id res chain seq x y z
N MET A 1 59.87 4.84 26.94
CA MET A 1 59.41 4.78 25.53
C MET A 1 58.08 4.03 25.53
N LYS A 2 56.95 4.74 25.74
CA LYS A 2 55.91 5.00 24.72
C LYS A 2 55.67 3.84 23.74
N TRP A 3 54.57 3.10 23.94
CA TRP A 3 53.58 2.92 22.89
C TRP A 3 52.22 2.50 23.48
N PHE A 4 51.23 3.39 23.35
CA PHE A 4 49.81 3.10 23.54
C PHE A 4 49.29 2.55 22.20
N ALA A 5 48.71 1.35 22.18
CA ALA A 5 47.85 0.90 21.09
C ALA A 5 46.40 1.09 21.54
N PRO A 6 45.57 1.87 20.83
CA PRO A 6 44.24 2.21 21.27
C PRO A 6 43.32 1.00 21.14
N THR A 7 42.49 0.82 22.17
CA THR A 7 41.29 -0.02 22.20
C THR A 7 40.52 0.08 20.89
N GLY A 8 40.45 -1.04 20.16
CA GLY A 8 39.65 -1.15 18.94
C GLY A 8 38.18 -0.99 19.25
N VAL A 9 37.60 0.14 18.82
CA VAL A 9 36.16 0.32 18.71
C VAL A 9 35.70 -0.47 17.49
N ILE A 10 35.23 -1.69 17.71
CA ILE A 10 34.56 -2.50 16.68
C ILE A 10 33.18 -1.87 16.45
N LEU A 11 33.07 -1.06 15.38
CA LEU A 11 31.79 -0.60 14.84
C LEU A 11 31.06 -1.81 14.23
N LEU A 12 30.19 -2.44 15.02
CA LEU A 12 29.17 -3.37 14.52
C LEU A 12 28.22 -2.59 13.60
N PHE A 13 28.44 -2.72 12.29
CA PHE A 13 27.47 -2.37 11.25
C PHE A 13 26.19 -3.17 11.51
N MET A 14 25.16 -2.53 12.09
CA MET A 14 23.79 -3.04 11.99
C MET A 14 23.42 -3.00 10.50
N SER A 15 23.52 -4.15 9.83
CA SER A 15 22.91 -4.35 8.52
C SER A 15 21.40 -4.37 8.70
N VAL A 16 20.78 -3.20 8.78
CA VAL A 16 19.33 -3.07 8.61
C VAL A 16 19.03 -3.44 7.17
N SER A 17 18.66 -4.70 6.95
CA SER A 17 18.05 -5.14 5.70
C SER A 17 16.68 -4.49 5.60
N TYR A 18 16.63 -3.26 5.08
CA TYR A 18 15.41 -2.75 4.50
C TYR A 18 15.05 -3.66 3.34
N ALA A 19 14.12 -4.60 3.57
CA ALA A 19 13.44 -5.27 2.48
C ALA A 19 12.82 -4.16 1.63
N ARG A 20 13.39 -3.88 0.46
CA ARG A 20 12.77 -3.01 -0.53
C ARG A 20 11.48 -3.71 -0.96
N GLY A 21 10.34 -3.22 -0.48
CA GLY A 21 9.07 -3.53 -1.13
C GLY A 21 9.22 -3.20 -2.61
N GLN A 22 8.94 -4.16 -3.50
CA GLN A 22 9.02 -3.94 -4.94
C GLN A 22 8.17 -2.71 -5.28
N ALA A 23 8.82 -1.69 -5.83
CA ALA A 23 8.14 -0.48 -6.25
C ALA A 23 7.16 -0.83 -7.38
N ALA A 24 5.93 -0.31 -7.30
CA ALA A 24 4.90 -0.49 -8.31
C ALA A 24 5.23 0.12 -9.69
N GLY A 25 6.44 0.67 -9.87
CA GLY A 25 6.85 1.39 -11.07
C GLY A 25 7.10 0.53 -12.30
N ASP A 26 7.24 -0.80 -12.15
CA ASP A 26 7.55 -1.71 -13.26
C ASP A 26 6.35 -2.56 -13.72
N LEU A 27 5.24 -2.53 -12.98
CA LEU A 27 4.02 -3.27 -13.36
C LEU A 27 3.39 -2.59 -14.59
N CYS A 28 3.23 -3.36 -15.67
CA CYS A 28 2.60 -2.94 -16.92
C CYS A 28 3.39 -1.97 -17.81
N ARG A 29 4.73 -1.93 -17.73
CA ARG A 29 5.55 -1.10 -18.65
C ARG A 29 5.74 -1.74 -20.04
N GLU A 30 5.64 -3.05 -20.16
CA GLU A 30 5.91 -3.75 -21.42
C GLU A 30 4.74 -3.72 -22.40
N GLY A 31 5.04 -3.66 -23.69
CA GLY A 31 4.05 -3.74 -24.77
C GLY A 31 3.58 -2.39 -25.32
N THR A 32 2.56 -2.43 -26.16
CA THR A 32 1.90 -1.26 -26.74
C THR A 32 0.98 -0.56 -25.73
N SER A 33 0.61 0.69 -25.97
CA SER A 33 -0.27 1.44 -25.04
C SER A 33 -1.58 0.72 -24.69
N PRO A 34 -2.30 0.06 -25.64
CA PRO A 34 -3.46 -0.77 -25.29
C PRO A 34 -3.12 -1.97 -24.40
N GLN A 35 -1.98 -2.62 -24.61
CA GLN A 35 -1.52 -3.74 -23.79
C GLN A 35 -1.19 -3.29 -22.36
N GLN A 36 -0.51 -2.15 -22.22
CA GLN A 36 -0.20 -1.54 -20.93
C GLN A 36 -1.49 -1.17 -20.17
N MET A 37 -2.46 -0.53 -20.84
CA MET A 37 -3.76 -0.22 -20.24
C MET A 37 -4.52 -1.47 -19.81
N ALA A 38 -4.59 -2.50 -20.65
CA ALA A 38 -5.24 -3.75 -20.31
C ALA A 38 -4.58 -4.45 -19.11
N CYS A 39 -3.25 -4.34 -18.97
CA CYS A 39 -2.54 -4.80 -17.79
C CYS A 39 -2.94 -4.00 -16.54
N ALA A 40 -2.90 -2.66 -16.60
CA ALA A 40 -3.25 -1.80 -15.48
C ALA A 40 -4.70 -2.02 -15.00
N GLU A 41 -5.63 -2.28 -15.91
CA GLU A 41 -7.02 -2.66 -15.56
C GLU A 41 -7.09 -3.97 -14.79
N ARG A 42 -6.33 -5.00 -15.20
CA ARG A 42 -6.28 -6.28 -14.48
C ARG A 42 -5.72 -6.08 -13.07
N GLU A 43 -4.64 -5.30 -12.94
CA GLU A 43 -4.05 -4.99 -11.65
C GLU A 43 -5.03 -4.24 -10.74
N PHE A 44 -5.76 -3.26 -11.29
CA PHE A 44 -6.77 -2.53 -10.53
C PHE A 44 -7.94 -3.43 -10.09
N ARG A 45 -8.41 -4.34 -10.97
CA ARG A 45 -9.44 -5.33 -10.62
C ARG A 45 -8.98 -6.24 -9.49
N ALA A 46 -7.77 -6.80 -9.60
CA ALA A 46 -7.19 -7.66 -8.58
C ALA A 46 -7.06 -6.94 -7.23
N ALA A 47 -6.55 -5.70 -7.23
CA ALA A 47 -6.45 -4.87 -6.02
C ALA A 47 -7.83 -4.55 -5.42
N SER A 48 -8.82 -4.27 -6.26
CA SER A 48 -10.20 -3.97 -5.83
C SER A 48 -10.86 -5.20 -5.18
N ASP A 49 -10.63 -6.38 -5.72
CA ASP A 49 -11.12 -7.63 -5.12
C ASP A 49 -10.44 -7.94 -3.78
N GLN A 50 -9.14 -7.67 -3.65
CA GLN A 50 -8.43 -7.77 -2.38
C GLN A 50 -9.00 -6.80 -1.34
N LEU A 51 -9.22 -5.53 -1.72
CA LEU A 51 -9.79 -4.53 -0.82
C LEU A 51 -11.21 -4.89 -0.38
N LYS A 52 -12.04 -5.41 -1.29
CA LYS A 52 -13.41 -5.85 -0.97
C LYS A 52 -13.41 -6.95 0.10
N ARG A 53 -12.52 -7.94 -0.03
CA ARG A 53 -12.37 -9.02 0.97
C ARG A 53 -11.90 -8.49 2.32
N ALA A 54 -10.77 -7.77 2.34
CA ALA A 54 -10.21 -7.22 3.58
C ALA A 54 -11.18 -6.26 4.30
N ARG A 55 -11.95 -5.47 3.54
CA ARG A 55 -12.99 -4.59 4.09
C ARG A 55 -14.12 -5.39 4.74
N ALA A 56 -14.56 -6.49 4.11
CA ALA A 56 -15.63 -7.33 4.65
C ALA A 56 -15.16 -8.04 5.92
N GLU A 57 -13.97 -8.64 5.91
CA GLU A 57 -13.35 -9.30 7.05
C GLU A 57 -13.27 -8.34 8.26
N LEU A 58 -12.59 -7.20 8.11
CA LEU A 58 -12.49 -6.21 9.19
C LEU A 58 -13.87 -5.73 9.66
N TYR A 59 -14.80 -5.49 8.73
CA TYR A 59 -16.11 -4.95 9.10
C TYR A 59 -16.91 -5.90 10.00
N GLU A 60 -16.79 -7.21 9.79
CA GLU A 60 -17.48 -8.20 10.63
C GLU A 60 -16.96 -8.20 12.07
N ASP A 61 -15.64 -8.04 12.26
CA ASP A 61 -15.01 -8.04 13.59
C ASP A 61 -15.24 -6.73 14.38
N LEU A 62 -15.68 -5.65 13.73
CA LEU A 62 -15.92 -4.38 14.39
C LEU A 62 -17.26 -4.34 15.13
N GLU A 63 -17.26 -3.79 16.34
CA GLU A 63 -18.48 -3.42 17.06
C GLU A 63 -19.34 -2.39 16.29
N PRO A 64 -20.68 -2.31 16.55
CA PRO A 64 -21.59 -1.42 15.82
C PRO A 64 -21.17 0.05 15.75
N ARG A 65 -20.66 0.62 16.84
CA ARG A 65 -20.17 2.01 16.87
C ARG A 65 -18.92 2.20 16.01
N SER A 66 -18.01 1.23 16.01
CA SER A 66 -16.79 1.23 15.20
C SER A 66 -17.09 1.05 13.72
N ARG A 67 -18.09 0.25 13.33
CA ARG A 67 -18.57 0.10 11.94
C ARG A 67 -18.99 1.43 11.31
N VAL A 68 -19.61 2.35 12.08
CA VAL A 68 -19.98 3.70 11.60
C VAL A 68 -18.74 4.52 11.26
N LYS A 69 -17.75 4.53 12.17
CA LYS A 69 -16.47 5.25 11.97
C LYS A 69 -15.71 4.68 10.78
N PHE A 70 -15.65 3.35 10.67
CA PHE A 70 -15.00 2.66 9.57
C PHE A 70 -15.60 3.02 8.21
N ARG A 71 -16.94 3.00 8.07
CA ARG A 71 -17.59 3.46 6.83
C ARG A 71 -17.28 4.92 6.48
N ALA A 72 -17.12 5.79 7.49
CA ALA A 72 -16.70 7.16 7.26
C ALA A 72 -15.25 7.23 6.75
N ALA A 73 -14.35 6.46 7.36
CA ALA A 73 -12.95 6.35 6.94
C ALA A 73 -12.83 5.84 5.49
N GLU A 74 -13.55 4.77 5.13
CA GLU A 74 -13.53 4.23 3.75
C GLU A 74 -14.03 5.24 2.71
N ARG A 75 -15.06 6.04 3.05
CA ARG A 75 -15.53 7.13 2.16
C ARG A 75 -14.49 8.23 1.98
N LEU A 76 -13.77 8.60 3.05
CA LEU A 76 -12.70 9.58 2.98
C LEU A 76 -11.50 9.03 2.19
N TRP A 77 -11.17 7.76 2.39
CA TRP A 77 -10.13 7.08 1.62
C TRP A 77 -10.42 7.09 0.12
N LEU A 78 -11.67 6.89 -0.31
CA LEU A 78 -12.05 7.01 -1.73
C LEU A 78 -11.76 8.40 -2.30
N LYS A 79 -12.01 9.46 -1.52
CA LYS A 79 -11.68 10.84 -1.90
C LYS A 79 -10.17 11.03 -2.00
N TYR A 80 -9.43 10.56 -1.00
CA TYR A 80 -7.97 10.57 -1.00
C TYR A 80 -7.40 9.86 -2.23
N ARG A 81 -7.82 8.64 -2.52
CA ARG A 81 -7.35 7.89 -3.69
C ARG A 81 -7.55 8.69 -4.98
N LYS A 82 -8.74 9.26 -5.17
CA LYS A 82 -9.03 10.08 -6.35
C LYS A 82 -8.13 11.32 -6.42
N SER A 83 -8.03 12.11 -5.35
CA SER A 83 -7.21 13.33 -5.34
C SER A 83 -5.72 13.02 -5.49
N ASN A 84 -5.24 11.98 -4.81
CA ASN A 84 -3.85 11.56 -4.84
C ASN A 84 -3.45 11.08 -6.24
N CYS A 85 -4.23 10.17 -6.83
CA CYS A 85 -3.90 9.63 -8.15
C CYS A 85 -4.10 10.64 -9.27
N GLY A 86 -5.06 11.56 -9.13
CA GLY A 86 -5.16 12.71 -10.04
C GLY A 86 -3.93 13.62 -9.96
N ALA A 87 -3.39 13.86 -8.76
CA ALA A 87 -2.16 14.65 -8.59
C ALA A 87 -0.91 13.92 -9.12
N GLU A 88 -0.81 12.60 -8.95
CA GLU A 88 0.29 11.82 -9.55
C GLU A 88 0.25 11.84 -11.08
N ALA A 89 -0.96 11.78 -11.65
CA ALA A 89 -1.15 11.78 -13.10
C ALA A 89 -1.02 13.17 -13.74
N SER A 90 -1.20 14.26 -12.99
CA SER A 90 -1.18 15.63 -13.53
C SER A 90 0.19 16.03 -14.11
N ILE A 91 1.27 15.34 -13.73
CA ILE A 91 2.59 15.52 -14.36
C ILE A 91 2.54 15.25 -15.88
N TYR A 92 1.56 14.45 -16.33
CA TYR A 92 1.36 14.05 -17.71
C TYR A 92 0.12 14.69 -18.34
N GLU A 93 -0.42 15.76 -17.74
CA GLU A 93 -1.68 16.36 -18.15
C GLU A 93 -1.77 16.66 -19.65
N GLY A 94 -2.85 16.18 -20.29
CA GLY A 94 -3.07 16.30 -21.73
C GLY A 94 -2.29 15.30 -22.60
N GLY A 95 -1.39 14.52 -22.00
CA GLY A 95 -0.64 13.46 -22.66
C GLY A 95 -1.39 12.13 -22.70
N THR A 96 -1.05 11.28 -23.67
CA THR A 96 -1.67 9.96 -23.85
C THR A 96 -1.33 8.95 -22.75
N ILE A 97 -0.28 9.21 -21.96
CA ILE A 97 0.15 8.35 -20.84
C ILE A 97 -0.58 8.67 -19.52
N GLN A 98 -1.21 9.85 -19.39
CA GLN A 98 -1.89 10.28 -18.18
C GLN A 98 -2.89 9.25 -17.62
N PRO A 99 -3.79 8.65 -18.45
CA PRO A 99 -4.76 7.67 -17.93
C PRO A 99 -4.10 6.39 -17.40
N LEU A 100 -2.99 5.97 -18.02
CA LEU A 100 -2.23 4.81 -17.56
C LEU A 100 -1.62 5.06 -16.18
N VAL A 101 -1.02 6.24 -15.99
CA VAL A 101 -0.40 6.64 -14.72
C VAL A 101 -1.45 6.72 -13.61
N GLU A 102 -2.61 7.35 -13.89
CA GLU A 102 -3.70 7.45 -12.91
C GLU A 102 -4.22 6.06 -12.49
N LEU A 103 -4.39 5.15 -13.46
CA LEU A 103 -4.89 3.81 -13.19
C LEU A 103 -3.88 2.95 -12.41
N LEU A 104 -2.59 3.05 -12.74
CA LEU A 104 -1.52 2.37 -12.00
C LEU A 104 -1.44 2.87 -10.55
N CYS A 105 -1.51 4.18 -10.33
CA CYS A 105 -1.63 4.74 -8.97
C CYS A 105 -2.86 4.18 -8.24
N THR A 106 -4.01 4.17 -8.91
CA THR A 106 -5.27 3.69 -8.33
C THR A 106 -5.15 2.24 -7.90
N ALA A 107 -4.52 1.38 -8.72
CA ALA A 107 -4.25 -0.01 -8.39
C ALA A 107 -3.31 -0.14 -7.18
N ARG A 108 -2.21 0.62 -7.15
CA ARG A 108 -1.24 0.62 -6.05
C ARG A 108 -1.90 1.03 -4.73
N VAL A 109 -2.52 2.21 -4.68
CA VAL A 109 -3.17 2.75 -3.46
C VAL A 109 -4.29 1.83 -2.96
N THR A 110 -5.00 1.16 -3.88
CA THR A 110 -6.03 0.17 -3.52
C THR A 110 -5.43 -1.07 -2.85
N ARG A 111 -4.27 -1.55 -3.34
CA ARG A 111 -3.53 -2.67 -2.75
C ARG A 111 -2.97 -2.32 -1.37
N GLU A 112 -2.40 -1.13 -1.23
CA GLU A 112 -1.90 -0.60 0.04
C GLU A 112 -3.03 -0.55 1.09
N ARG A 113 -4.20 -0.05 0.71
CA ARG A 113 -5.37 -0.04 1.61
C ARG A 113 -5.82 -1.45 1.99
N ALA A 114 -5.85 -2.38 1.04
CA ALA A 114 -6.21 -3.77 1.34
C ALA A 114 -5.26 -4.39 2.37
N ALA A 115 -3.95 -4.14 2.24
CA ALA A 115 -2.94 -4.60 3.19
C ALA A 115 -3.10 -3.95 4.56
N GLU A 116 -3.37 -2.65 4.62
CA GLU A 116 -3.64 -1.91 5.85
C GLU A 116 -4.85 -2.49 6.61
N LEU A 117 -5.97 -2.72 5.91
CA LEU A 117 -7.18 -3.28 6.53
C LEU A 117 -6.93 -4.70 7.06
N LYS A 118 -6.19 -5.53 6.30
CA LYS A 118 -5.82 -6.87 6.74
C LYS A 118 -4.97 -6.86 8.01
N ALA A 119 -4.03 -5.93 8.11
CA ALA A 119 -3.21 -5.78 9.32
C ALA A 119 -4.05 -5.35 10.54
N GLN A 120 -5.07 -4.50 10.33
CA GLN A 120 -6.01 -4.13 11.39
C GLN A 120 -6.83 -5.34 11.87
N THR A 121 -7.36 -6.14 10.95
CA THR A 121 -8.06 -7.41 11.28
C THR A 121 -7.18 -8.33 12.13
N GLN A 122 -5.92 -8.54 11.71
CA GLN A 122 -4.99 -9.39 12.45
C GLN A 122 -4.67 -8.87 13.85
N THR A 123 -4.62 -7.55 14.01
CA THR A 123 -4.39 -6.92 15.32
C THR A 123 -5.57 -7.17 16.26
N LEU A 124 -6.80 -7.07 15.74
CA LEU A 124 -8.01 -7.34 16.53
C LEU A 124 -8.10 -8.82 16.94
N SER A 125 -7.79 -9.76 16.04
CA SER A 125 -7.78 -11.18 16.40
C SER A 125 -6.73 -11.55 17.46
N GLY A 126 -5.64 -10.78 17.56
CA GLY A 126 -4.57 -11.03 18.54
C GLY A 126 -4.82 -10.42 19.93
N THR A 127 -5.76 -9.49 20.07
CA THR A 127 -6.12 -8.94 21.40
C THR A 127 -6.95 -9.92 22.22
N ASP A 128 -7.69 -10.82 21.57
CA ASP A 128 -8.56 -11.78 22.24
C ASP A 128 -7.78 -12.96 22.87
N GLU A 129 -6.53 -13.22 22.44
CA GLU A 129 -5.69 -14.30 22.97
C GLU A 129 -4.86 -13.90 24.22
N ASN A 130 -4.86 -12.61 24.60
CA ASN A 130 -4.04 -12.08 25.70
C ASN A 130 -4.86 -11.65 26.93
N GLU A 131 -6.14 -12.06 27.00
CA GLU A 131 -7.05 -11.78 28.11
C GLU A 131 -7.52 -13.07 28.79
N ASP A 132 -6.56 -13.95 29.11
CA ASP A 132 -6.67 -15.09 30.05
C ASP A 132 -5.59 -14.99 31.15
#